data_AF-A0A1X2EPN6-F1
#
_entry.id   AF-A0A1X2EPN6-F1
#
_cell.length_a   1.000
_cell.length_b   1.000
_cell.length_c   1.000
_cell.angle_alpha   90.00
_cell.angle_beta   90.00
_cell.angle_gamma   90.00
#
_symmetry.space_group_name_H-M   'P 1'
#
loop_
_entity.id
_entity.type
_entity.pdbx_description
1 polymer ?
#
loop_
_entity_poly.entity_id
_entity_poly.type
_entity_poly.pdbx_seq_one_letter_code
_entity_poly.pdbx_strand_id
1 'polypeptide(L)'
;MARRPAADRDRNAGVYAWLLDREQGKAARLDREIDGAVYRYPRHLLAALQADQPVTIPAWLLPRWAHHPGGDAVTVWPDDRITLA
;
A
#
# COMPACT_ATOMS: atom_id res chain seq x y z
N MET A 1 -1.78 -20.15 17.43
CA MET A 1 -2.35 -19.02 16.66
C MET A 1 -2.45 -17.82 17.58
N ALA A 2 -1.64 -16.78 17.39
CA ALA A 2 -1.72 -15.57 18.19
C ALA A 2 -3.00 -14.81 17.81
N ARG A 3 -3.94 -14.65 18.75
CA ARG A 3 -5.14 -13.83 18.57
C ARG A 3 -4.68 -12.39 18.47
N ARG A 4 -4.73 -11.81 17.26
CA ARG A 4 -4.37 -10.42 17.03
C ARG A 4 -5.26 -9.51 17.90
N PRO A 5 -4.70 -8.50 18.59
CA PRO A 5 -5.50 -7.56 19.36
C PRO A 5 -6.54 -6.89 18.45
N ALA A 6 -7.79 -6.77 18.91
CA ALA A 6 -8.85 -6.09 18.15
C ALA A 6 -8.44 -4.66 17.75
N ALA A 7 -7.69 -3.98 18.62
CA ALA A 7 -7.15 -2.65 18.37
C ALA A 7 -6.24 -2.56 17.13
N ASP A 8 -5.48 -3.61 16.80
CA ASP A 8 -4.64 -3.64 15.59
C ASP A 8 -5.47 -3.91 14.34
N ARG A 9 -6.60 -4.60 14.47
CA ARG A 9 -7.51 -4.84 13.34
C ARG A 9 -8.22 -3.54 12.95
N ASP A 10 -8.75 -2.83 13.95
CA ASP A 10 -9.43 -1.55 13.71
C ASP A 10 -8.45 -0.48 13.22
N ARG A 11 -7.21 -0.50 13.72
CA ARG A 11 -6.15 0.40 13.25
C ARG A 11 -5.76 0.14 11.79
N ASN A 12 -5.81 -1.09 11.31
CA ASN A 12 -5.35 -1.41 9.96
C ASN A 12 -6.48 -1.50 8.94
N ALA A 13 -7.73 -1.44 9.39
CA ALA A 13 -8.90 -1.51 8.53
C ALA A 13 -8.84 -0.47 7.41
N GLY A 14 -8.97 -0.92 6.16
CA GLY A 14 -8.97 -0.08 4.97
C GLY A 14 -7.59 0.39 4.50
N VAL A 15 -6.47 -0.11 5.06
CA VAL A 15 -5.13 0.26 4.57
C VAL A 15 -4.92 -0.29 3.15
N TYR A 16 -5.38 -1.52 2.88
CA TYR A 16 -5.22 -2.10 1.55
C TYR A 16 -6.03 -1.33 0.50
N ALA A 17 -7.28 -0.99 0.82
CA ALA A 17 -8.13 -0.16 -0.04
C ALA A 17 -7.53 1.24 -0.25
N TRP A 18 -7.03 1.87 0.81
CA TRP A 18 -6.35 3.17 0.71
C TRP A 18 -5.11 3.12 -0.19
N LEU A 19 -4.31 2.04 -0.12
CA LEU A 19 -3.17 1.85 -1.01
C LEU A 19 -3.62 1.72 -2.47
N LEU A 20 -4.66 0.92 -2.73
CA LEU A 20 -5.21 0.75 -4.07
C LEU A 20 -5.65 2.10 -4.66
N ASP A 21 -6.47 2.86 -3.94
CA ASP A 21 -6.96 4.17 -4.40
C ASP A 21 -5.81 5.16 -4.67
N ARG A 22 -4.82 5.18 -3.78
CA ARG A 22 -3.64 6.03 -3.91
C ARG A 22 -2.82 5.68 -5.16
N GLU A 23 -2.57 4.39 -5.39
CA GLU A 23 -1.76 3.90 -6.50
C GLU A 23 -2.49 4.09 -7.84
N GLN A 24 -3.80 3.93 -7.88
CA GLN A 24 -4.64 4.29 -9.02
C GLN A 24 -4.55 5.80 -9.32
N GLY A 25 -4.69 6.65 -8.31
CA GLY A 25 -4.59 8.10 -8.46
C GLY A 25 -3.20 8.55 -8.94
N LYS A 26 -2.13 7.89 -8.47
CA LYS A 26 -0.77 8.12 -8.96
C LYS A 26 -0.59 7.71 -10.41
N ALA A 27 -1.04 6.52 -10.78
CA ALA A 27 -0.95 6.03 -12.15
C ALA A 27 -1.67 6.99 -13.11
N ALA A 28 -2.89 7.42 -12.77
CA ALA A 28 -3.67 8.38 -13.56
C ALA A 28 -2.98 9.75 -13.67
N ARG A 29 -2.31 10.22 -12.60
CA ARG A 29 -1.64 11.53 -12.59
C ARG A 29 -0.27 11.53 -13.27
N LEU A 30 0.44 10.41 -13.23
CA LEU A 30 1.82 10.31 -13.70
C LEU A 30 1.94 9.79 -15.11
N ASP A 31 0.93 9.11 -15.64
CA ASP A 31 0.80 8.84 -17.07
C ASP A 31 0.54 10.15 -17.81
N ARG A 32 1.64 10.84 -18.13
CA ARG A 32 1.62 12.08 -18.90
C ARG A 32 2.79 12.09 -19.87
N GLU A 33 2.56 12.70 -21.02
CA GLU A 33 3.62 13.04 -21.96
C GLU A 33 4.24 14.38 -21.52
N ILE A 34 5.57 14.41 -21.40
CA ILE A 34 6.34 15.62 -21.11
C ILE A 34 7.41 15.72 -22.20
N ASP A 35 7.37 16.79 -23.01
CA ASP A 35 8.35 17.04 -24.07
C ASP A 35 8.58 15.84 -25.02
N GLY A 36 7.50 15.14 -25.39
CA GLY A 36 7.56 13.95 -26.26
C GLY A 36 8.02 12.67 -25.58
N ALA A 37 8.39 12.72 -24.30
CA ALA A 37 8.70 11.54 -23.48
C ALA A 37 7.47 11.10 -22.69
N VAL A 38 7.10 9.82 -22.84
CA VAL A 38 6.02 9.21 -22.05
C VAL A 38 6.60 8.77 -20.71
N TYR A 39 6.30 9.52 -19.64
CA TYR A 39 6.59 9.06 -18.30
C TYR A 39 5.49 8.09 -17.87
N ARG A 40 5.84 6.83 -17.63
CA ARG A 40 4.89 5.82 -17.14
C ARG A 40 5.15 5.53 -15.68
N TYR A 41 4.07 5.54 -14.90
CA TYR A 41 4.15 5.08 -13.52
C TYR A 41 4.59 3.60 -13.48
N PRO A 42 5.57 3.21 -12.65
CA PRO A 42 5.91 1.80 -12.48
C PRO A 42 4.73 1.05 -11.83
N ARG A 43 4.02 0.25 -12.63
CA ARG A 43 2.74 -0.38 -12.28
C ARG A 43 2.84 -1.67 -11.47
N HIS A 44 4.03 -2.12 -11.07
CA HIS A 44 4.18 -3.40 -10.35
C HIS A 44 3.39 -3.43 -9.04
N LEU A 45 3.43 -2.33 -8.27
CA LEU A 45 2.69 -2.20 -7.01
C LEU A 45 1.17 -2.18 -7.26
N LEU A 46 0.72 -1.38 -8.23
CA LEU A 46 -0.70 -1.32 -8.59
C LEU A 46 -1.22 -2.66 -9.12
N ALA A 47 -0.44 -3.37 -9.93
CA ALA A 47 -0.82 -4.67 -10.48
C ALA A 47 -0.95 -5.72 -9.37
N ALA A 48 -0.03 -5.73 -8.40
CA ALA A 48 -0.13 -6.62 -7.24
C ALA A 48 -1.37 -6.28 -6.39
N LEU A 49 -1.65 -5.00 -6.16
CA LEU A 49 -2.84 -4.56 -5.44
C LEU A 49 -4.15 -4.99 -6.13
N GLN A 50 -4.23 -4.83 -7.46
CA GLN A 50 -5.38 -5.23 -8.27
C GLN A 50 -5.56 -6.75 -8.37
N ALA A 51 -4.47 -7.51 -8.18
CA ALA A 51 -4.48 -8.97 -8.16
C ALA A 51 -4.73 -9.56 -6.76
N ASP A 52 -5.15 -8.74 -5.79
CA ASP A 52 -5.32 -9.12 -4.38
C ASP A 52 -4.08 -9.84 -3.81
N GLN A 53 -2.89 -9.37 -4.18
CA GLN A 53 -1.62 -9.89 -3.68
C GLN A 53 -1.10 -9.06 -2.52
N PRO A 54 -0.43 -9.68 -1.53
CA PRO A 54 0.26 -8.92 -0.50
C PRO A 54 1.37 -8.06 -1.10
N VAL A 55 1.51 -6.83 -0.61
CA VAL A 55 2.48 -5.86 -1.13
C VAL A 55 3.42 -5.36 -0.04
N THR A 56 4.71 -5.37 -0.33
CA THR A 56 5.73 -4.80 0.55
C THR A 56 5.97 -3.34 0.18
N ILE A 57 5.79 -2.44 1.14
CA ILE A 57 5.98 -1.00 0.99
C ILE A 57 6.85 -0.45 2.11
N PRO A 58 7.53 0.69 1.91
CA PRO A 58 8.20 1.37 3.02
C PRO A 58 7.20 1.77 4.10
N ALA A 59 7.57 1.66 5.37
CA ALA A 59 6.65 1.95 6.49
C ALA A 59 6.21 3.43 6.51
N TRP A 60 7.07 4.35 6.06
CA TRP A 60 6.73 5.77 5.92
C TRP A 60 5.62 6.05 4.89
N LEU A 61 5.34 5.08 4.01
CA LEU A 61 4.26 5.17 3.03
C LEU A 61 2.88 4.93 3.66
N LEU A 62 2.83 4.29 4.83
CA LEU A 62 1.57 4.05 5.52
C LEU A 62 0.89 5.36 5.92
N PRO A 63 -0.46 5.39 5.93
CA PRO A 63 -1.16 6.54 6.47
C PRO A 63 -0.90 6.64 7.98
N ARG A 64 -0.91 7.87 8.53
CA ARG A 64 -0.53 8.13 9.93
C ARG A 64 -1.30 7.30 10.95
N TRP A 65 -2.56 6.98 10.68
CA TRP A 65 -3.40 6.18 11.55
C TRP A 65 -3.01 4.69 11.59
N ALA A 66 -2.42 4.17 10.51
CA ALA A 66 -1.93 2.79 10.42
C ALA A 66 -0.43 2.66 10.73
N HIS A 67 0.22 3.75 11.15
CA HIS A 67 1.66 3.76 11.30
C HIS A 67 2.10 2.85 12.45
N HIS A 68 3.05 1.95 12.17
CA HIS A 68 3.65 1.06 13.15
C HIS A 68 5.06 1.56 13.51
N PRO A 69 5.37 1.80 14.79
CA PRO A 69 6.75 2.09 15.19
C PRO A 69 7.59 0.82 15.04
N GLY A 70 8.66 0.87 14.24
CA GLY A 70 9.73 -0.14 14.29
C GLY A 70 10.02 -0.96 13.02
N GLY A 71 9.77 -0.46 11.81
CA GLY A 71 10.25 -1.12 10.58
C GLY A 71 10.51 -0.16 9.43
N ASP A 72 11.49 -0.48 8.58
CA ASP A 72 11.77 0.27 7.35
C ASP A 72 10.76 -0.05 6.25
N ALA A 73 10.24 -1.28 6.25
CA ALA A 73 9.23 -1.77 5.33
C ALA A 73 8.21 -2.67 6.03
N VAL A 74 7.02 -2.72 5.44
CA VAL A 74 5.89 -3.53 5.90
C VAL A 74 5.24 -4.22 4.71
N THR A 75 4.69 -5.40 4.94
CA THR A 75 3.85 -6.12 3.98
C THR A 75 2.39 -5.93 4.38
N VAL A 76 1.61 -5.33 3.49
CA VAL A 76 0.16 -5.13 3.64
C VAL A 76 -0.58 -6.20 2.84
N TRP A 77 -1.52 -6.87 3.49
CA TRP A 77 -2.31 -7.97 2.93
C TRP A 77 -3.72 -7.50 2.56
N PRO A 78 -4.44 -8.19 1.65
CA PRO A 78 -5.81 -7.84 1.25
C PRO A 78 -6.84 -7.84 2.39
N ASP A 79 -6.56 -8.60 3.45
CA ASP A 79 -7.38 -8.66 4.67
C ASP A 79 -7.01 -7.58 5.70
N ASP A 80 -6.34 -6.52 5.26
CA ASP A 80 -5.81 -5.43 6.08
C ASP A 80 -4.80 -5.88 7.15
N ARG A 81 -4.21 -7.06 6.99
CA ARG A 81 -3.07 -7.45 7.82
C ARG A 81 -1.83 -6.65 7.44
N ILE A 82 -1.07 -6.23 8.44
CA ILE A 82 0.25 -5.62 8.27
C ILE A 82 1.26 -6.49 9.01
N THR A 83 2.31 -6.90 8.32
CA THR A 83 3.45 -7.63 8.89
C THR A 83 4.73 -6.86 8.61
N LEU A 84 5.71 -6.91 9.51
CA LEU A 84 7.05 -6.42 9.20
C LEU A 84 7.65 -7.29 8.08
N ALA A 85 8.35 -6.66 7.14
CA ALA A 85 9.03 -7.32 6.04
C ALA A 85 10.45 -7.76 6.44
#